data_AF-A0AAV0HHG3-F1
#
_entry.id   AF-A0AAV0HHG3-F1
#
_cell.length_a   1.000
_cell.length_b   1.000
_cell.length_c   1.000
_cell.angle_alpha   90.00
_cell.angle_beta   90.00
_cell.angle_gamma   90.00
#
_symmetry.space_group_name_H-M   'P 1'
#
loop_
_entity.id
_entity.type
_entity.pdbx_description
1 polymer ?
#
loop_
_entity_poly.entity_id
_entity_poly.type
_entity_poly.pdbx_seq_one_letter_code
_entity_poly.pdbx_strand_id
1 'polypeptide(L)' 'MATKMKENEADQELREAFRVFDQDQDGFISPNELRHVMMNVGERVTDEELEQMVKVADLDGDGRINYEEFVKMMLASF' A
#
# COMPACT_ATOMS: atom_id res chain seq x y z
N MET A 1 16.06 0.28 -25.57
CA MET A 1 15.82 -0.89 -24.69
C MET A 1 15.92 -0.49 -23.20
N ALA A 2 15.38 0.67 -22.79
CA ALA A 2 15.54 1.19 -21.42
C ALA A 2 14.21 1.27 -20.63
N THR A 3 13.07 1.22 -21.31
CA THR A 3 11.74 1.32 -20.69
C THR A 3 11.31 0.03 -19.99
N LYS A 4 11.64 -1.12 -20.58
CA LYS A 4 11.18 -2.44 -20.09
C LYS A 4 11.90 -2.96 -18.84
N MET A 5 13.03 -2.34 -18.47
CA MET A 5 13.76 -2.69 -17.24
C MET A 5 13.17 -1.96 -16.02
N LYS A 6 12.82 -0.68 -16.17
CA LYS A 6 12.26 0.14 -15.08
C LYS A 6 10.87 -0.30 -14.63
N GLU A 7 10.01 -0.77 -15.54
CA GLU A 7 8.68 -1.29 -15.18
C GLU A 7 8.79 -2.56 -14.31
N ASN A 8 9.78 -3.41 -14.56
CA ASN A 8 10.01 -4.61 -13.75
C ASN A 8 10.56 -4.28 -12.37
N GLU A 9 11.48 -3.31 -12.28
CA GLU A 9 12.05 -2.89 -10.99
C GLU A 9 10.96 -2.27 -10.10
N ALA A 10 10.13 -1.38 -10.65
CA ALA A 10 9.03 -0.77 -9.90
C ALA A 10 7.98 -1.80 -9.45
N ASP A 11 7.60 -2.77 -10.30
CA ASP A 11 6.68 -3.84 -9.90
C ASP A 11 7.26 -4.71 -8.78
N GLN A 12 8.58 -4.99 -8.82
CA GLN A 12 9.25 -5.73 -7.75
C GLN A 12 9.26 -4.95 -6.43
N GLU A 13 9.62 -3.67 -6.46
CA GLU A 13 9.60 -2.80 -5.27
C GLU A 13 8.19 -2.68 -4.69
N LEU A 14 7.17 -2.53 -5.55
CA LEU A 14 5.77 -2.46 -5.14
C LEU A 14 5.28 -3.76 -4.50
N ARG A 15 5.66 -4.92 -5.06
CA ARG A 15 5.34 -6.23 -4.47
C ARG A 15 6.03 -6.44 -3.13
N GLU A 16 7.29 -6.05 -3.00
CA GLU A 16 8.03 -6.16 -1.76
C GLU A 16 7.42 -5.24 -0.70
N ALA A 17 7.11 -4.00 -1.05
CA ALA A 17 6.40 -3.08 -0.17
C ALA A 17 5.04 -3.67 0.25
N PHE A 18 4.24 -4.15 -0.70
CA PHE A 18 2.93 -4.75 -0.42
C PHE A 18 3.05 -5.91 0.58
N ARG A 19 4.03 -6.79 0.44
CA ARG A 19 4.29 -7.89 1.41
C ARG A 19 4.75 -7.43 2.78
N VAL A 20 5.34 -6.25 2.90
CA VAL A 20 5.68 -5.67 4.20
C VAL A 20 4.42 -5.18 4.89
N PHE A 21 3.47 -4.63 4.12
CA PHE A 21 2.16 -4.19 4.61
C PHE A 21 1.22 -5.37 4.92
N ASP A 22 1.02 -6.30 3.99
CA ASP A 22 0.19 -7.50 4.11
C ASP A 22 0.90 -8.57 4.97
N GLN A 23 0.64 -8.55 6.28
CA GLN A 23 1.27 -9.43 7.26
C GLN A 23 0.68 -10.84 7.23
N ASP A 24 -0.62 -10.97 6.99
CA ASP A 24 -1.29 -12.26 6.93
C ASP A 24 -1.27 -12.92 5.54
N GLN A 25 -0.79 -12.21 4.52
CA GLN A 25 -0.66 -12.67 3.14
C GLN A 25 -2.00 -13.07 2.53
N ASP A 26 -3.07 -12.36 2.89
CA ASP A 26 -4.41 -12.57 2.31
C ASP A 26 -4.57 -11.88 0.95
N GLY A 27 -3.59 -11.05 0.55
CA GLY A 27 -3.61 -10.28 -0.69
C GLY A 27 -4.28 -8.92 -0.56
N PHE A 28 -4.59 -8.49 0.67
CA PHE A 28 -5.20 -7.21 0.99
C PHE A 28 -4.41 -6.54 2.13
N ILE A 29 -4.44 -5.22 2.19
CA ILE A 29 -3.91 -4.47 3.33
C ILE A 29 -5.09 -3.97 4.13
N SER A 30 -5.24 -4.50 5.33
CA SER A 30 -6.23 -4.05 6.29
C SER A 30 -5.76 -2.76 6.99
N PRO A 31 -6.68 -1.91 7.49
CA PRO A 31 -6.32 -0.70 8.24
C PRO A 31 -5.38 -1.00 9.42
N ASN A 32 -5.60 -2.12 10.11
CA ASN A 32 -4.77 -2.56 11.23
C ASN A 32 -3.33 -2.86 10.81
N GLU A 33 -3.14 -3.44 9.63
CA GLU A 33 -1.83 -3.80 9.10
C GLU A 33 -1.08 -2.56 8.63
N LEU A 34 -1.76 -1.67 7.91
CA LEU A 34 -1.24 -0.36 7.53
C LEU A 34 -0.75 0.42 8.77
N ARG A 35 -1.55 0.43 9.84
CA ARG A 35 -1.19 1.07 11.12
C ARG A 35 0.05 0.44 11.74
N HIS A 36 0.14 -0.89 11.73
CA HIS A 36 1.26 -1.61 12.29
C HIS A 36 2.57 -1.30 11.55
N VAL A 37 2.51 -1.24 10.22
CA VAL A 37 3.68 -0.88 9.41
C VAL A 37 4.09 0.57 9.61
N MET A 38 3.16 1.52 9.63
CA MET A 38 3.48 2.93 9.86
C MET A 38 4.13 3.14 11.23
N MET A 39 3.65 2.44 12.26
CA MET A 39 4.29 2.42 13.58
C MET A 39 5.71 1.85 13.54
N ASN A 40 5.96 0.82 12.72
CA ASN A 40 7.29 0.24 12.54
C ASN A 40 8.25 1.15 11.77
N VAL A 41 7.74 1.98 10.86
CA VAL A 41 8.51 3.02 10.15
C VAL A 41 8.87 4.19 11.09
N GLY A 42 8.19 4.28 12.24
CA GLY A 42 8.44 5.30 13.26
C GLY A 42 7.59 6.57 13.08
N GLU A 43 6.68 6.58 12.10
CA GLU A 43 5.67 7.61 11.98
C GLU A 43 4.46 7.27 12.87
N ARG A 44 4.07 8.25 13.69
CA ARG A 44 2.84 8.17 14.47
C ARG A 44 1.70 8.74 13.64
N VAL A 45 1.09 7.89 12.84
CA VAL A 45 -0.22 8.19 12.24
C VAL A 45 -1.31 8.04 13.28
N THR A 46 -2.20 9.02 13.32
CA THR A 46 -3.44 8.97 14.10
C THR A 46 -4.46 8.05 13.41
N ASP A 47 -5.44 7.56 14.16
CA ASP A 47 -6.52 6.75 13.59
C ASP A 47 -7.30 7.54 12.52
N GLU A 48 -7.42 8.87 12.67
CA GLU A 48 -8.04 9.76 11.67
C GLU A 48 -7.24 9.81 10.36
N GLU A 49 -5.90 9.96 10.43
CA GLU A 49 -5.04 9.95 9.25
C GLU A 49 -5.04 8.60 8.56
N LEU A 50 -5.00 7.52 9.34
CA LEU A 50 -5.10 6.16 8.82
C LEU A 50 -6.42 5.94 8.07
N GLU A 51 -7.56 6.37 8.64
CA GLU A 51 -8.86 6.32 7.97
C GLU A 51 -8.86 7.13 6.68
N GLN A 52 -8.25 8.32 6.66
CA GLN A 52 -8.14 9.11 5.43
C GLN A 52 -7.29 8.39 4.38
N MET A 53 -6.16 7.78 4.76
CA MET A 53 -5.30 7.04 3.84
C MET A 53 -6.03 5.83 3.25
N VAL A 54 -6.68 5.03 4.08
CA VAL A 54 -7.49 3.88 3.63
C VAL A 54 -8.57 4.38 2.68
N LYS A 55 -9.33 5.41 3.06
CA LYS A 55 -10.42 5.95 2.23
C LYS A 55 -9.96 6.51 0.89
N VAL A 56 -8.73 7.02 0.79
CA VAL A 56 -8.16 7.51 -0.47
C VAL A 56 -7.68 6.34 -1.34
N ALA A 57 -7.19 5.27 -0.74
CA ALA A 57 -6.68 4.10 -1.44
C ALA A 57 -7.77 3.10 -1.84
N ASP A 58 -8.79 2.94 -0.99
CA ASP A 58 -9.96 2.09 -1.14
C ASP A 58 -10.90 2.69 -2.21
N LEU A 59 -10.77 2.22 -3.45
CA LEU A 59 -11.53 2.71 -4.60
C LEU A 59 -12.84 1.94 -4.79
N ASP A 60 -12.89 0.68 -4.34
CA ASP A 60 -14.06 -0.17 -4.44
C ASP A 60 -14.98 -0.10 -3.19
N GLY A 61 -14.49 0.45 -2.08
CA GLY A 61 -15.23 0.68 -0.84
C GLY A 61 -15.33 -0.57 0.04
N ASP A 62 -14.43 -1.55 -0.10
CA ASP A 62 -14.45 -2.78 0.69
C ASP A 62 -13.81 -2.63 2.09
N GLY A 63 -13.23 -1.47 2.37
CA GLY A 63 -12.58 -1.13 3.63
C GLY A 63 -11.18 -1.73 3.79
N ARG A 64 -10.60 -2.25 2.71
CA ARG A 64 -9.25 -2.79 2.59
C ARG A 64 -8.58 -2.18 1.36
N ILE A 65 -7.30 -2.47 1.17
CA ILE A 65 -6.55 -2.00 0.00
C ILE A 65 -6.00 -3.22 -0.71
N ASN A 66 -6.50 -3.49 -1.91
CA ASN A 66 -5.95 -4.58 -2.73
C ASN A 66 -4.65 -4.15 -3.45
N TYR A 67 -3.94 -5.10 -4.04
CA TYR A 67 -2.68 -4.82 -4.74
C TYR A 67 -2.84 -3.77 -5.86
N GLU A 68 -3.93 -3.81 -6.64
CA GLU A 68 -4.13 -2.86 -7.73
C GLU A 68 -4.36 -1.43 -7.22
N GLU A 69 -5.11 -1.29 -6.12
CA GLU A 69 -5.35 -0.03 -5.42
C GLU A 69 -4.07 0.53 -4.81
N PHE A 70 -3.28 -0.31 -4.15
CA PHE A 70 -1.98 0.06 -3.61
C PHE A 70 -1.04 0.57 -4.71
N VAL A 71 -0.95 -0.15 -5.83
CA VAL A 71 -0.13 0.26 -6.97
C VAL A 71 -0.63 1.57 -7.56
N LYS A 72 -1.95 1.74 -7.73
CA LYS A 72 -2.53 3.00 -8.20
C LYS A 72 -2.22 4.15 -7.25
N MET A 73 -2.33 3.94 -5.94
CA MET A 73 -2.03 4.95 -4.93
C MET A 73 -0.54 5.36 -4.99
N MET A 74 0.38 4.38 -5.03
CA MET A 74 1.81 4.63 -5.14
C MET A 74 2.20 5.30 -6.46
N LEU A 75 1.59 4.90 -7.58
CA LEU A 75 1.85 5.50 -8.90
C LEU A 75 1.20 6.88 -9.07
N ALA A 76 0.05 7.14 -8.43
CA ALA A 76 -0.62 8.43 -8.49
C ALA A 76 0.07 9.52 -7.66
N SER A 77 0.95 9.14 -6.73
CA SER A 77 1.79 10.04 -5.94
C SER A 77 3.11 10.43 -6.61
N PHE A 78 3.35 10.03 -7.88
CA PHE A 78 4.49 10.47 -8.70
C PHE A 78 4.10 11.34 -9.89
#